data_AF-A0A9P7CMA9-F1
#
_entry.id   AF-A0A9P7CMA9-F1
#
_cell.length_a   1.000
_cell.length_b   1.000
_cell.length_c   1.000
_cell.angle_alpha   90.00
_cell.angle_beta   90.00
_cell.angle_gamma   90.00
#
_symmetry.space_group_name_H-M   'P 1'
#
loop_
_entity.id
_entity.type
_entity.pdbx_description
1 polymer ?
#
loop_
_entity_poly.entity_id
_entity_poly.type
_entity_poly.pdbx_seq_one_letter_code
_entity_poly.pdbx_strand_id
1 'polypeptide(L)'
;MKYANQIASYEVIKTVTAYLNGVKVQFGNKVQMFLNLLLKKNKRIKELKIEMKKNGGTEKEIAATMKTIAEQISKVKLTISSRNIEDMLKKFLSSNDLDKIRNLFDSYSTDYRFAKGTIYYDCKANPIKHIKEHYRLSSMCEVLQNKSFNCFPLRKGFIPLYMMIDTYILSTQILKNSIISHLDKEVVWGAVLDVTSKEMKPQGEKKVMKFRGTVYTDGIGVSVLKQNYDTKKKSGSSGGKPKSIETDEFQYIEKLGKEDLLAGAGKGVLIDLGCRDLLC
;
A
#
# COMPACT_ATOMS: atom_id res chain seq x y z
N MET A 1 -7.38 -23.24 11.55
CA MET A 1 -7.10 -21.81 11.80
C MET A 1 -5.63 -21.46 11.98
N LYS A 2 -4.74 -22.33 12.50
CA LYS A 2 -3.29 -22.03 12.60
C LYS A 2 -2.64 -21.65 11.25
N TYR A 3 -3.04 -22.31 10.16
CA TYR A 3 -2.54 -22.06 8.80
C TYR A 3 -3.06 -20.77 8.14
N ALA A 4 -4.29 -20.34 8.41
CA ALA A 4 -4.84 -19.08 7.87
C ALA A 4 -4.11 -17.86 8.45
N ASN A 5 -3.80 -17.90 9.76
CA ASN A 5 -2.98 -16.89 10.41
C ASN A 5 -1.54 -16.86 9.83
N GLN A 6 -1.01 -18.01 9.44
CA GLN A 6 0.31 -18.11 8.81
C GLN A 6 0.33 -17.49 7.40
N ILE A 7 -0.69 -17.74 6.57
CA ILE A 7 -0.82 -17.12 5.23
C ILE A 7 -0.95 -15.61 5.35
N ALA A 8 -1.82 -15.13 6.26
CA ALA A 8 -1.96 -13.70 6.53
C ALA A 8 -0.64 -13.08 6.99
N SER A 9 0.10 -13.76 7.87
CA SER A 9 1.42 -13.31 8.33
C SER A 9 2.44 -13.21 7.18
N TYR A 10 2.46 -14.18 6.26
CA TYR A 10 3.34 -14.12 5.08
C TYR A 10 3.01 -12.95 4.17
N GLU A 11 1.73 -12.71 3.89
CA GLU A 11 1.31 -11.60 3.05
C GLU A 11 1.54 -10.22 3.71
N VAL A 12 1.39 -10.13 5.04
CA VAL A 12 1.79 -8.95 5.81
C VAL A 12 3.29 -8.71 5.65
N ILE A 13 4.13 -9.72 5.86
CA ILE A 13 5.60 -9.59 5.72
C ILE A 13 5.96 -9.15 4.29
N LYS A 14 5.34 -9.75 3.28
CA LYS A 14 5.56 -9.42 1.87
C LYS A 14 5.19 -7.97 1.58
N THR A 15 4.03 -7.53 2.04
CA THR A 15 3.54 -6.15 1.87
C THR A 15 4.46 -5.17 2.58
N VAL A 16 4.75 -5.39 3.86
CA VAL A 16 5.68 -4.55 4.64
C VAL A 16 7.03 -4.48 3.94
N THR A 17 7.60 -5.61 3.51
CA THR A 17 8.87 -5.67 2.80
C THR A 17 8.84 -4.85 1.51
N ALA A 18 7.76 -4.92 0.73
CA ALA A 18 7.61 -4.13 -0.49
C ALA A 18 7.61 -2.62 -0.21
N TYR A 19 6.90 -2.18 0.84
CA TYR A 19 6.87 -0.78 1.26
C TYR A 19 8.25 -0.30 1.74
N LEU A 20 8.90 -1.09 2.59
CA LEU A 20 10.24 -0.74 3.10
C LEU A 20 11.27 -0.67 1.99
N ASN A 21 11.24 -1.61 1.06
CA ASN A 21 12.11 -1.57 -0.12
C ASN A 21 11.80 -0.36 -1.01
N GLY A 22 10.52 -0.03 -1.19
CA GLY A 22 10.09 1.19 -1.89
C GLY A 22 10.69 2.45 -1.27
N VAL A 23 10.64 2.59 0.06
CA VAL A 23 11.29 3.69 0.79
C VAL A 23 12.80 3.68 0.56
N LYS A 24 13.49 2.55 0.80
CA LYS A 24 14.95 2.46 0.64
C LYS A 24 15.44 2.88 -0.76
N VAL A 25 14.67 2.55 -1.79
CA VAL A 25 15.02 2.80 -3.20
C VAL A 25 14.62 4.20 -3.65
N GLN A 26 13.41 4.65 -3.33
CA GLN A 26 12.84 5.85 -3.97
C GLN A 26 12.85 7.10 -3.09
N PHE A 27 12.86 6.96 -1.76
CA PHE A 27 12.71 8.11 -0.87
C PHE A 27 13.80 9.17 -1.10
N GLY A 28 15.08 8.76 -1.13
CA GLY A 28 16.19 9.67 -1.41
C GLY A 28 16.07 10.38 -2.76
N ASN A 29 15.64 9.66 -3.80
CA ASN A 29 15.41 10.24 -5.12
C ASN A 29 14.29 11.28 -5.09
N LYS A 30 13.22 11.02 -4.33
CA LYS A 30 12.13 11.98 -4.12
C LYS A 30 12.60 13.22 -3.37
N VAL A 31 13.44 13.09 -2.35
CA VAL A 31 14.01 14.24 -1.62
C VAL A 31 14.82 15.09 -2.59
N GLN A 32 15.68 14.46 -3.39
CA GLN A 32 16.49 15.18 -4.37
C GLN A 32 15.64 15.87 -5.44
N MET A 33 14.56 15.22 -5.91
CA MET A 33 13.61 15.79 -6.85
C MET A 33 12.89 17.01 -6.25
N PHE A 34 12.37 16.90 -5.04
CA PHE A 34 11.72 17.99 -4.31
C PHE A 34 12.66 19.19 -4.16
N LEU A 35 13.90 18.97 -3.70
CA LEU A 35 14.90 20.03 -3.57
C LEU A 35 15.26 20.66 -4.92
N ASN A 36 15.31 19.87 -5.99
CA ASN A 36 15.54 20.40 -7.35
C ASN A 36 14.41 21.32 -7.80
N LEU A 37 13.14 20.99 -7.49
CA LEU A 37 11.97 21.80 -7.82
C LEU A 37 11.98 23.15 -7.09
N LEU A 38 12.35 23.15 -5.80
CA LEU A 38 12.44 24.39 -5.02
C LEU A 38 13.60 25.27 -5.49
N LEU A 39 14.79 24.68 -5.67
CA LEU A 39 16.01 25.44 -5.97
C LEU A 39 16.06 25.94 -7.42
N LYS A 40 15.30 25.31 -8.34
CA LYS A 40 15.21 25.67 -9.77
C LYS A 40 16.59 25.88 -10.42
N LYS A 41 17.57 25.05 -10.05
CA LYS A 41 19.00 25.19 -10.42
C LYS A 41 19.20 25.51 -11.90
N ASN A 42 18.59 24.71 -12.79
CA ASN A 42 18.79 24.85 -14.23
C ASN A 42 18.22 26.17 -14.78
N LYS A 43 17.07 26.62 -14.26
CA LYS A 43 16.46 27.90 -14.63
C LYS A 43 17.38 29.07 -14.23
N ARG A 44 17.85 29.08 -12.97
CA ARG A 44 18.76 30.11 -12.45
C ARG A 44 20.08 30.18 -13.23
N ILE A 45 20.69 29.02 -13.51
CA ILE A 45 21.93 28.94 -14.30
C ILE A 45 21.71 29.49 -15.71
N LYS A 46 20.57 29.17 -16.35
CA LYS A 46 20.25 29.65 -17.69
C LYS A 46 20.01 31.16 -17.72
N GLU A 47 19.23 31.69 -16.78
CA GLU A 47 18.94 33.13 -16.66
C GLU A 47 20.22 33.93 -16.44
N LEU A 48 21.06 33.51 -15.50
CA LEU A 48 22.33 34.17 -15.22
C LEU A 48 23.29 34.09 -16.41
N LYS A 49 23.33 32.98 -17.14
CA LYS A 49 24.12 32.87 -18.38
C LYS A 49 23.75 33.97 -19.37
N ILE A 50 22.46 34.16 -19.58
CA ILE A 50 21.93 35.12 -20.54
C ILE A 50 22.28 36.55 -20.09
N GLU A 51 22.10 36.85 -18.81
CA GLU A 51 22.43 38.15 -18.22
C GLU A 51 23.93 38.48 -18.34
N MET A 52 24.81 37.56 -17.95
CA MET A 52 26.25 37.77 -18.05
C MET A 52 26.73 37.95 -19.50
N LYS A 53 26.13 37.22 -20.45
CA LYS A 53 26.42 37.41 -21.89
C LYS A 53 25.98 38.78 -22.39
N LYS A 54 24.81 39.26 -21.94
CA LYS A 54 24.33 40.61 -22.28
C LYS A 54 25.25 41.70 -21.73
N ASN A 55 25.84 41.47 -20.55
CA ASN A 55 26.74 42.41 -19.89
C ASN A 55 28.20 42.31 -20.39
N GLY A 56 28.47 41.58 -21.49
CA GLY A 56 29.80 41.46 -22.07
C GLY A 56 30.78 40.55 -21.30
N GLY A 57 30.29 39.72 -20.38
CA GLY A 57 31.12 38.79 -19.61
C GLY A 57 31.80 37.76 -20.50
N THR A 58 33.05 37.40 -20.17
CA THR A 58 33.81 36.40 -20.90
C THR A 58 33.29 34.98 -20.62
N GLU A 59 33.46 34.05 -21.57
CA GLU A 59 33.04 32.65 -21.35
C GLU A 59 33.73 32.01 -20.13
N LYS A 60 34.98 32.41 -19.80
CA LYS A 60 35.70 31.95 -18.61
C LYS A 60 35.04 32.41 -17.31
N GLU A 61 34.67 33.69 -17.21
CA GLU A 61 34.00 34.26 -16.03
C GLU A 61 32.60 33.65 -15.83
N ILE A 62 31.87 33.46 -16.93
CA ILE A 62 30.56 32.81 -16.91
C ILE A 62 30.69 31.38 -16.36
N ALA A 63 31.65 30.60 -16.85
CA ALA A 63 31.88 29.24 -16.39
C ALA A 63 32.27 29.18 -14.89
N ALA A 64 33.15 30.07 -14.43
CA ALA A 64 33.56 30.16 -13.03
C ALA A 64 32.38 30.51 -12.10
N THR A 65 31.54 31.45 -12.51
CA THR A 65 30.36 31.88 -11.76
C THR A 65 29.32 30.75 -11.67
N MET A 66 29.07 30.04 -12.77
CA MET A 66 28.17 28.88 -12.78
C MET A 66 28.62 27.77 -11.85
N LYS A 67 29.92 27.46 -11.86
CA LYS A 67 30.51 26.46 -10.97
C LYS A 67 30.28 26.85 -9.51
N THR A 68 30.56 28.10 -9.15
CA THR A 68 30.35 28.64 -7.80
C THR A 68 28.89 28.50 -7.35
N ILE A 69 27.93 28.87 -8.19
CA ILE A 69 26.49 28.73 -7.86
C ILE A 69 26.09 27.27 -7.73
N ALA A 70 26.58 26.40 -8.60
CA ALA A 70 26.30 24.97 -8.52
C ALA A 70 26.81 24.37 -7.20
N GLU A 71 27.99 24.78 -6.75
CA GLU A 71 28.57 24.39 -5.46
C GLU A 71 27.75 24.92 -4.27
N GLN A 72 27.35 26.19 -4.29
CA GLN A 72 26.49 26.78 -3.25
C GLN A 72 25.14 26.05 -3.15
N ILE A 73 24.51 25.74 -4.28
CA ILE A 73 23.26 24.96 -4.33
C ILE A 73 23.47 23.55 -3.76
N SER A 74 24.61 22.90 -4.07
CA SER A 74 24.93 21.59 -3.52
C SER A 74 25.11 21.63 -2.00
N LYS A 75 25.76 22.68 -1.47
CA LYS A 75 25.88 22.90 -0.01
C LYS A 75 24.51 23.05 0.64
N VAL A 76 23.61 23.86 0.06
CA VAL A 76 22.23 24.03 0.56
C VAL A 76 21.50 22.69 0.63
N LYS A 77 21.58 21.86 -0.42
CA LYS A 77 20.95 20.53 -0.41
C LYS A 77 21.50 19.63 0.69
N LEU A 78 22.81 19.64 0.90
CA LEU A 78 23.46 18.84 1.92
C LEU A 78 22.99 19.27 3.33
N THR A 79 23.00 20.57 3.60
CA THR A 79 22.53 21.15 4.86
C THR A 79 21.06 20.79 5.15
N ILE A 80 20.17 20.92 4.14
CA ILE A 80 18.76 20.53 4.28
C ILE A 80 18.64 19.02 4.54
N SER A 81 19.41 18.21 3.83
CA SER A 81 19.38 16.74 3.98
C SER A 81 19.87 16.27 5.36
N SER A 82 20.59 17.13 6.09
CA SER A 82 21.02 16.93 7.47
C SER A 82 20.08 17.55 8.50
N ARG A 83 18.95 18.13 8.08
CA ARG A 83 17.96 18.85 8.93
C ARG A 83 18.50 20.13 9.59
N ASN A 84 19.63 20.67 9.14
CA ASN A 84 20.23 21.89 9.71
C ASN A 84 19.72 23.15 9.01
N ILE A 85 18.39 23.34 8.99
CA ILE A 85 17.73 24.37 8.15
C ILE A 85 18.19 25.80 8.50
N GLU A 86 18.55 26.08 9.76
CA GLU A 86 18.95 27.43 10.15
C GLU A 86 20.35 27.84 9.69
N ASP A 87 21.26 26.87 9.48
CA ASP A 87 22.65 27.13 9.08
C ASP A 87 22.82 27.28 7.55
N MET A 88 21.74 27.21 6.78
CA MET A 88 21.83 27.17 5.31
C MET A 88 21.79 28.54 4.66
N LEU A 89 22.40 28.64 3.47
CA LEU A 89 22.31 29.83 2.62
C LEU A 89 20.88 30.01 2.09
N LYS A 90 20.13 30.92 2.72
CA LYS A 90 18.71 31.22 2.38
C LYS A 90 18.53 31.94 1.03
N LYS A 91 19.61 32.48 0.42
CA LYS A 91 19.60 33.22 -0.87
C LYS A 91 18.86 32.51 -2.02
N PHE A 92 18.80 31.18 -2.00
CA PHE A 92 18.20 30.38 -3.08
C PHE A 92 16.73 30.01 -2.88
N LEU A 93 16.15 30.35 -1.72
CA LEU A 93 14.84 29.87 -1.28
C LEU A 93 13.99 31.05 -0.82
N SER A 94 12.71 31.05 -1.20
CA SER A 94 11.72 31.98 -0.66
C SER A 94 11.25 31.55 0.74
N SER A 95 10.59 32.43 1.49
CA SER A 95 9.95 32.08 2.76
C SER A 95 9.02 30.87 2.62
N ASN A 96 8.19 30.86 1.58
CA ASN A 96 7.29 29.75 1.26
C ASN A 96 8.05 28.43 0.97
N ASP A 97 9.24 28.50 0.36
CA ASP A 97 10.05 27.30 0.15
C ASP A 97 10.63 26.77 1.47
N LEU A 98 11.01 27.68 2.39
CA LEU A 98 11.45 27.30 3.73
C LEU A 98 10.35 26.60 4.52
N ASP A 99 9.12 27.08 4.43
CA ASP A 99 7.98 26.47 5.14
C ASP A 99 7.66 25.08 4.59
N LYS A 100 7.76 24.86 3.28
CA LYS A 100 7.67 23.52 2.70
C LYS A 100 8.80 22.60 3.18
N ILE A 101 10.03 23.11 3.26
CA ILE A 101 11.16 22.34 3.78
C ILE A 101 10.93 21.98 5.24
N ARG A 102 10.44 22.90 6.08
CA ARG A 102 10.07 22.62 7.48
C ARG A 102 8.99 21.54 7.56
N ASN A 103 7.93 21.68 6.76
CA ASN A 103 6.84 20.71 6.69
C ASN A 103 7.29 19.28 6.37
N LEU A 104 8.29 19.12 5.51
CA LEU A 104 8.90 17.82 5.21
C LEU A 104 9.46 17.13 6.47
N PHE A 105 9.96 17.90 7.45
CA PHE A 105 10.57 17.38 8.66
C PHE A 105 9.66 17.39 9.89
N ASP A 106 8.44 17.93 9.80
CA ASP A 106 7.51 18.07 10.93
C ASP A 106 7.03 16.74 11.54
N SER A 107 7.10 15.64 10.78
CA SER A 107 6.71 14.33 11.31
C SER A 107 7.81 13.60 12.05
N TYR A 108 9.07 14.06 11.95
CA TYR A 108 10.13 13.58 12.83
C TYR A 108 10.07 14.34 14.15
N SER A 109 10.23 13.61 15.26
CA SER A 109 10.43 14.22 16.57
C SER A 109 11.61 15.20 16.55
N THR A 110 11.56 16.25 17.36
CA THR A 110 12.58 17.31 17.41
C THR A 110 13.96 16.78 17.81
N ASP A 111 14.00 15.71 18.60
CA ASP A 111 15.20 14.98 19.03
C ASP A 111 15.67 13.90 18.03
N TYR A 112 14.92 13.66 16.95
CA TYR A 112 15.26 12.63 15.97
C TYR A 112 16.55 12.98 15.21
N ARG A 113 17.54 12.09 15.29
CA ARG A 113 18.84 12.22 14.63
C ARG A 113 18.97 11.21 13.50
N PHE A 114 19.27 11.69 12.30
CA PHE A 114 19.52 10.82 11.15
C PHE A 114 20.80 10.03 11.32
N ALA A 115 20.76 8.73 11.01
CA ALA A 115 21.96 7.91 10.94
C ALA A 115 22.98 8.52 9.96
N LYS A 116 24.25 8.59 10.39
CA LYS A 116 25.35 9.30 9.68
C LYS A 116 25.01 10.76 9.32
N GLY A 117 24.12 11.41 10.06
CA GLY A 117 23.79 12.82 9.90
C GLY A 117 23.10 13.18 8.59
N THR A 118 22.56 12.23 7.82
CA THR A 118 21.86 12.52 6.56
C THR A 118 20.62 11.65 6.38
N ILE A 119 19.57 12.27 5.85
CA ILE A 119 18.30 11.58 5.57
C ILE A 119 18.46 10.44 4.54
N TYR A 120 19.44 10.53 3.63
CA TYR A 120 19.71 9.52 2.60
C TYR A 120 20.27 8.22 3.16
N TYR A 121 21.10 8.32 4.19
CA TYR A 121 21.64 7.13 4.85
C TYR A 121 20.60 6.56 5.81
N ASP A 122 19.93 7.42 6.56
CA ASP A 122 18.91 7.03 7.52
C ASP A 122 17.74 6.29 6.85
N CYS A 123 17.28 6.72 5.67
CA CYS A 123 16.19 6.02 4.98
C CYS A 123 16.55 4.60 4.52
N LYS A 124 17.85 4.30 4.35
CA LYS A 124 18.34 2.96 4.02
C LYS A 124 18.44 2.08 5.26
N ALA A 125 18.90 2.65 6.37
CA ALA A 125 19.06 1.97 7.64
C ALA A 125 17.72 1.73 8.35
N ASN A 126 16.85 2.74 8.36
CA ASN A 126 15.64 2.84 9.17
C ASN A 126 14.39 3.16 8.34
N PRO A 127 14.10 2.45 7.23
CA PRO A 127 13.03 2.82 6.28
C PRO A 127 11.64 2.98 6.92
N ILE A 128 11.34 2.23 7.99
CA ILE A 128 10.08 2.33 8.73
C ILE A 128 9.83 3.77 9.22
N LYS A 129 10.89 4.45 9.67
CA LYS A 129 10.82 5.82 10.21
C LYS A 129 10.53 6.89 9.15
N HIS A 130 10.56 6.53 7.85
CA HIS A 130 10.39 7.47 6.74
C HIS A 130 9.16 7.17 5.87
N ILE A 131 8.32 6.18 6.22
CA ILE A 131 7.14 5.83 5.42
C ILE A 131 6.18 7.02 5.31
N LYS A 132 5.89 7.68 6.44
CA LYS A 132 4.96 8.80 6.52
C LYS A 132 5.48 10.00 5.72
N GLU A 133 6.78 10.25 5.82
CA GLU A 133 7.49 11.31 5.12
C GLU A 133 7.56 11.05 3.64
N HIS A 134 7.74 9.80 3.22
CA HIS A 134 7.71 9.44 1.81
C HIS A 134 6.36 9.80 1.18
N TYR A 135 5.26 9.45 1.86
CA TYR A 135 3.91 9.82 1.42
C TYR A 135 3.76 11.34 1.29
N ARG A 136 4.06 12.10 2.37
CA ARG A 136 3.98 13.57 2.38
C ARG A 136 4.82 14.21 1.27
N LEU A 137 6.08 13.78 1.16
CA LEU A 137 7.02 14.26 0.16
C LEU A 137 6.51 14.01 -1.26
N SER A 138 5.84 12.89 -1.47
CA SER A 138 5.26 12.54 -2.77
C SER A 138 4.08 13.47 -3.09
N SER A 139 3.16 13.68 -2.15
CA SER A 139 2.06 14.64 -2.30
C SER A 139 2.56 16.07 -2.57
N MET A 140 3.60 16.51 -1.87
CA MET A 140 4.22 17.82 -2.13
C MET A 140 4.81 17.91 -3.53
N CYS A 141 5.45 16.83 -4.02
CA CYS A 141 5.95 16.76 -5.38
C CYS A 141 4.83 16.76 -6.42
N GLU A 142 3.69 16.11 -6.14
CA GLU A 142 2.51 16.12 -7.03
C GLU A 142 1.99 17.54 -7.20
N VAL A 143 1.82 18.28 -6.11
CA VAL A 143 1.39 19.69 -6.13
C VAL A 143 2.38 20.56 -6.90
N LEU A 144 3.69 20.37 -6.71
CA LEU A 144 4.72 21.17 -7.37
C LEU A 144 4.87 20.87 -8.87
N GLN A 145 4.60 19.64 -9.32
CA GLN A 145 4.75 19.24 -10.73
C GLN A 145 3.43 19.14 -11.49
N ASN A 146 2.28 19.24 -10.80
CA ASN A 146 0.96 18.94 -11.34
C ASN A 146 0.90 17.55 -12.03
N LYS A 147 1.55 16.56 -11.42
CA LYS A 147 1.64 15.18 -11.94
C LYS A 147 1.45 14.20 -10.79
N SER A 148 0.61 13.18 -11.01
CA SER A 148 0.41 12.13 -10.01
C SER A 148 1.67 11.29 -9.81
N PHE A 149 1.94 10.96 -8.55
CA PHE A 149 3.03 10.13 -8.08
C PHE A 149 2.49 9.07 -7.14
N ASN A 150 2.54 7.81 -7.59
CA ASN A 150 2.34 6.71 -6.67
C ASN A 150 3.63 6.44 -5.90
N CYS A 151 3.59 6.61 -4.59
CA CYS A 151 4.70 6.29 -3.67
C CYS A 151 4.55 4.92 -3.02
N PHE A 152 3.41 4.26 -3.25
CA PHE A 152 3.16 2.92 -2.77
C PHE A 152 3.57 1.91 -3.84
N PRO A 153 4.16 0.77 -3.43
CA PRO A 153 4.51 -0.27 -4.37
C PRO A 153 3.25 -0.74 -5.11
N LEU A 154 3.23 -0.49 -6.41
CA LEU A 154 2.21 -1.05 -7.29
C LEU A 154 2.38 -2.56 -7.33
N ARG A 155 1.26 -3.29 -7.26
CA ARG A 155 1.29 -4.73 -7.55
C ARG A 155 1.80 -4.92 -8.97
N LYS A 156 2.83 -5.74 -9.12
CA LYS A 156 3.38 -6.14 -10.43
C LYS A 156 2.80 -7.46 -10.94
N GLY A 157 1.98 -8.15 -10.14
CA GLY A 157 1.34 -9.40 -10.51
C GLY A 157 -0.10 -9.17 -10.94
N PHE A 158 -0.52 -9.84 -12.02
CA PHE A 158 -1.86 -9.78 -12.60
C PHE A 158 -2.89 -10.59 -11.78
N ILE A 159 -2.43 -11.56 -10.98
CA ILE A 159 -3.30 -12.39 -10.17
C ILE A 159 -3.80 -11.56 -8.98
N PRO A 160 -5.12 -11.35 -8.82
CA PRO A 160 -5.68 -10.75 -7.62
C PRO A 160 -5.37 -11.66 -6.43
N LEU A 161 -4.28 -11.34 -5.73
CA LEU A 161 -3.99 -11.98 -4.45
C LEU A 161 -4.90 -11.32 -3.41
N TYR A 162 -6.18 -11.69 -3.45
CA TYR A 162 -7.12 -11.35 -2.42
C TYR A 162 -6.68 -12.04 -1.13
N MET A 163 -6.35 -11.25 -0.11
CA MET A 163 -6.11 -11.74 1.23
C MET A 163 -7.43 -12.19 1.84
N MET A 164 -7.48 -13.44 2.29
CA MET A 164 -8.59 -13.93 3.09
C MET A 164 -8.49 -13.35 4.50
N ILE A 165 -9.49 -12.57 4.89
CA ILE A 165 -9.68 -12.09 6.25
C ILE A 165 -10.88 -12.84 6.82
N ASP A 166 -10.62 -13.77 7.74
CA ASP A 166 -11.66 -14.42 8.51
C ASP A 166 -11.96 -13.63 9.80
N THR A 167 -13.03 -14.01 10.50
CA THR A 167 -13.46 -13.33 11.73
C THR A 167 -12.38 -13.37 12.82
N TYR A 168 -11.56 -14.42 12.83
CA TYR A 168 -10.48 -14.57 13.81
C TYR A 168 -9.36 -13.54 13.56
N ILE A 169 -8.92 -13.41 12.31
CA ILE A 169 -7.91 -12.43 11.89
C ILE A 169 -8.43 -11.02 12.13
N LEU A 170 -9.66 -10.73 11.72
CA LEU A 170 -10.29 -9.43 11.96
C LEU A 170 -10.30 -9.07 13.44
N SER A 171 -10.82 -9.97 14.28
CA SER A 171 -10.95 -9.71 15.72
C SER A 171 -9.59 -9.54 16.41
N THR A 172 -8.61 -10.38 16.10
CA THR A 172 -7.32 -10.38 16.82
C THR A 172 -6.28 -9.42 16.26
N GLN A 173 -6.14 -9.34 14.94
CA GLN A 173 -5.04 -8.60 14.31
C GLN A 173 -5.44 -7.17 13.97
N ILE A 174 -6.70 -6.96 13.56
CA ILE A 174 -7.18 -5.64 13.12
C ILE A 174 -7.82 -4.90 14.29
N LEU A 175 -8.84 -5.51 14.93
CA LEU A 175 -9.58 -4.91 16.04
C LEU A 175 -8.86 -5.06 17.39
N LYS A 176 -7.89 -5.97 17.50
CA LYS A 176 -7.10 -6.24 18.72
C LYS A 176 -7.95 -6.62 19.94
N ASN A 177 -9.05 -7.33 19.73
CA ASN A 177 -9.89 -7.87 20.81
C ASN A 177 -9.17 -9.00 21.55
N SER A 178 -9.32 -9.05 22.88
CA SER A 178 -8.59 -9.98 23.75
C SER A 178 -9.16 -11.41 23.78
N ILE A 179 -10.43 -11.63 23.42
CA ILE A 179 -11.12 -12.93 23.52
C ILE A 179 -12.09 -13.11 22.35
N ILE A 180 -12.05 -14.27 21.68
CA ILE A 180 -12.87 -14.55 20.48
C ILE A 180 -14.03 -15.51 20.76
N SER A 181 -14.01 -16.25 21.88
CA SER A 181 -14.89 -17.41 22.08
C SER A 181 -16.39 -17.08 22.20
N HIS A 182 -16.75 -15.81 22.37
CA HIS A 182 -18.14 -15.39 22.63
C HIS A 182 -18.62 -14.20 21.79
N LEU A 183 -17.79 -13.67 20.89
CA LEU A 183 -18.18 -12.52 20.08
C LEU A 183 -19.02 -12.96 18.88
N ASP A 184 -20.22 -12.40 18.76
CA ASP A 184 -21.08 -12.57 17.60
C ASP A 184 -20.35 -12.05 16.34
N LYS A 185 -20.30 -12.88 15.30
CA LYS A 185 -19.66 -12.52 14.03
C LYS A 185 -20.28 -11.26 13.43
N GLU A 186 -21.59 -11.10 13.53
CA GLU A 186 -22.27 -9.92 12.99
C GLU A 186 -21.81 -8.64 13.69
N VAL A 187 -21.57 -8.70 15.00
CA VAL A 187 -21.03 -7.58 15.79
C VAL A 187 -19.58 -7.29 15.40
N VAL A 188 -18.73 -8.32 15.30
CA VAL A 188 -17.31 -8.15 14.93
C VAL A 188 -17.17 -7.53 13.53
N TRP A 189 -17.94 -8.04 12.57
CA TRP A 189 -17.92 -7.52 11.20
C TRP A 189 -18.64 -6.19 11.05
N GLY A 190 -19.69 -5.92 11.83
CA GLY A 190 -20.39 -4.65 11.87
C GLY A 190 -19.50 -3.46 12.30
N ALA A 191 -18.39 -3.73 12.99
CA ALA A 191 -17.42 -2.69 13.33
C ALA A 191 -16.60 -2.18 12.12
N VAL A 192 -16.52 -2.95 11.03
CA VAL A 192 -15.66 -2.65 9.87
C VAL A 192 -16.38 -2.67 8.52
N LEU A 193 -17.56 -3.29 8.44
CA LEU A 193 -18.39 -3.36 7.25
C LEU A 193 -19.81 -2.91 7.59
N ASP A 194 -20.45 -2.26 6.62
CA ASP A 194 -21.90 -2.08 6.68
C ASP A 194 -22.60 -3.42 6.36
N VAL A 195 -22.80 -4.23 7.40
CA VAL A 195 -23.51 -5.51 7.32
C VAL A 195 -24.99 -5.35 7.00
N THR A 196 -25.53 -4.12 7.06
CA THR A 196 -26.94 -3.82 6.74
C THR A 196 -27.16 -3.54 5.25
N SER A 197 -26.07 -3.35 4.49
CA SER A 197 -26.10 -3.09 3.06
C SER A 197 -26.83 -4.18 2.29
N LYS A 198 -27.39 -3.83 1.13
CA LYS A 198 -28.14 -4.77 0.28
C LYS A 198 -27.29 -5.97 -0.13
N GLU A 199 -26.00 -5.74 -0.35
CA GLU A 199 -25.00 -6.72 -0.76
C GLU A 199 -24.71 -7.73 0.36
N MET A 200 -24.89 -7.37 1.62
CA MET A 200 -24.63 -8.23 2.78
C MET A 200 -25.84 -9.05 3.23
N LYS A 201 -27.05 -8.66 2.80
CA LYS A 201 -28.29 -9.37 3.14
C LYS A 201 -28.27 -10.84 2.68
N PRO A 202 -28.91 -11.76 3.44
CA PRO A 202 -29.07 -13.14 3.03
C PRO A 202 -29.73 -13.29 1.64
N GLN A 203 -29.25 -14.24 0.85
CA GLN A 203 -29.63 -14.51 -0.53
C GLN A 203 -30.05 -15.98 -0.73
N GLY A 204 -30.60 -16.28 -1.90
CA GLY A 204 -31.05 -17.61 -2.27
C GLY A 204 -32.45 -17.96 -1.74
N GLU A 205 -32.96 -19.12 -2.17
CA GLU A 205 -34.25 -19.64 -1.73
C GLU A 205 -34.26 -19.79 -0.19
N LYS A 206 -35.33 -19.34 0.47
CA LYS A 206 -35.44 -19.31 1.93
C LYS A 206 -34.33 -18.52 2.66
N LYS A 207 -33.58 -17.65 1.96
CA LYS A 207 -32.52 -16.80 2.53
C LYS A 207 -31.40 -17.58 3.22
N VAL A 208 -31.11 -18.79 2.73
CA VAL A 208 -30.14 -19.70 3.34
C VAL A 208 -28.68 -19.29 3.12
N MET A 209 -28.36 -18.58 2.03
CA MET A 209 -26.99 -18.12 1.77
C MET A 209 -26.74 -16.78 2.48
N LYS A 210 -25.96 -16.80 3.55
CA LYS A 210 -25.61 -15.59 4.30
C LYS A 210 -24.12 -15.47 4.50
N PHE A 211 -23.67 -14.26 4.81
CA PHE A 211 -22.28 -14.01 5.15
C PHE A 211 -21.90 -14.79 6.41
N ARG A 212 -20.79 -15.54 6.37
CA ARG A 212 -20.34 -16.40 7.49
C ARG A 212 -19.02 -15.93 8.12
N GLY A 213 -18.60 -14.72 7.80
CA GLY A 213 -17.48 -14.05 8.45
C GLY A 213 -16.11 -14.26 7.80
N THR A 214 -16.09 -14.29 6.46
CA THR A 214 -14.87 -14.34 5.64
C THR A 214 -15.00 -13.41 4.44
N VAL A 215 -14.09 -12.46 4.30
CA VAL A 215 -13.93 -11.64 3.10
C VAL A 215 -12.57 -11.86 2.48
N TYR A 216 -12.50 -11.54 1.20
CA TYR A 216 -11.29 -11.58 0.38
C TYR A 216 -11.04 -10.15 -0.06
N THR A 217 -9.89 -9.56 0.26
CA THR A 217 -9.59 -8.17 -0.15
C THR A 217 -8.16 -8.01 -0.61
N ASP A 218 -7.96 -7.12 -1.58
CA ASP A 218 -6.64 -6.71 -2.06
C ASP A 218 -6.34 -5.23 -1.70
N GLY A 219 -7.16 -4.64 -0.81
CA GLY A 219 -7.06 -3.25 -0.41
C GLY A 219 -7.70 -2.24 -1.37
N ILE A 220 -8.14 -2.67 -2.56
CA ILE A 220 -8.89 -1.86 -3.53
C ILE A 220 -10.28 -2.48 -3.74
N GLY A 221 -10.33 -3.79 -3.99
CA GLY A 221 -11.54 -4.59 -4.13
C GLY A 221 -11.81 -5.46 -2.91
N VAL A 222 -13.10 -5.82 -2.74
CA VAL A 222 -13.56 -6.75 -1.71
C VAL A 222 -14.52 -7.76 -2.34
N SER A 223 -14.26 -9.04 -2.08
CA SER A 223 -15.13 -10.17 -2.41
C SER A 223 -15.65 -10.80 -1.13
N VAL A 224 -16.97 -10.99 -1.04
CA VAL A 224 -17.65 -11.52 0.14
C VAL A 224 -18.15 -12.93 -0.15
N LEU A 225 -17.81 -13.89 0.72
CA LEU A 225 -18.28 -15.26 0.60
C LEU A 225 -19.56 -15.48 1.41
N LYS A 226 -20.64 -15.87 0.74
CA LYS A 226 -21.90 -16.30 1.37
C LYS A 226 -22.04 -17.82 1.29
N GLN A 227 -22.44 -18.44 2.38
CA GLN A 227 -22.55 -19.89 2.49
C GLN A 227 -23.83 -20.29 3.22
N ASN A 228 -24.35 -21.46 2.85
CA ASN A 228 -25.52 -22.09 3.45
C ASN A 228 -25.18 -22.91 4.72
N TYR A 229 -23.92 -23.30 4.92
CA TYR A 229 -23.44 -24.02 6.11
C TYR A 229 -22.46 -23.19 6.95
N ASP A 230 -22.38 -23.51 8.25
CA ASP A 230 -21.33 -22.98 9.13
C ASP A 230 -20.03 -23.77 8.97
N THR A 231 -18.91 -23.08 8.98
CA THR A 231 -17.57 -23.69 8.96
C THR A 231 -17.33 -24.40 10.30
N LYS A 232 -17.77 -25.66 10.43
CA LYS A 232 -17.58 -26.44 11.66
C LYS A 232 -16.07 -26.66 11.90
N LYS A 233 -15.61 -26.31 13.11
CA LYS A 233 -14.35 -26.80 13.65
C LYS A 233 -14.43 -28.33 13.63
N LYS A 234 -13.46 -29.04 13.02
CA LYS A 234 -13.28 -30.47 13.29
C LYS A 234 -13.03 -30.62 14.80
N SER A 235 -14.07 -30.89 15.56
CA SER A 235 -13.96 -31.33 16.94
C SER A 235 -13.35 -32.71 16.91
N GLY A 236 -12.20 -32.88 17.57
CA GLY A 236 -11.65 -34.20 17.81
C GLY A 236 -12.68 -35.02 18.59
N SER A 237 -13.07 -36.17 18.04
CA SER A 237 -13.74 -37.21 18.79
C SER A 237 -13.41 -38.55 18.15
N SER A 238 -12.63 -39.34 18.89
CA SER A 238 -12.71 -40.80 19.00
C SER A 238 -13.02 -41.61 17.74
N GLY A 239 -11.99 -42.23 17.16
CA GLY A 239 -11.97 -43.67 16.82
C GLY A 239 -13.06 -44.29 15.94
N GLY A 240 -13.93 -43.53 15.30
CA GLY A 240 -14.89 -44.04 14.31
C GLY A 240 -14.36 -43.78 12.90
N LYS A 241 -14.34 -44.82 12.05
CA LYS A 241 -14.09 -44.67 10.61
C LYS A 241 -14.81 -43.43 10.07
N PRO A 242 -14.18 -42.62 9.20
CA PRO A 242 -14.92 -41.56 8.52
C PRO A 242 -16.12 -42.24 7.86
N LYS A 243 -17.34 -41.81 8.20
CA LYS A 243 -18.46 -42.01 7.29
C LYS A 243 -17.98 -41.42 5.99
N SER A 244 -17.86 -42.27 4.96
CA SER A 244 -17.63 -41.83 3.60
C SER A 244 -18.47 -40.59 3.38
N ILE A 245 -17.81 -39.49 2.99
CA ILE A 245 -18.52 -38.41 2.30
C ILE A 245 -19.23 -39.16 1.18
N GLU A 246 -20.56 -39.24 1.25
CA GLU A 246 -21.33 -39.77 0.14
C GLU A 246 -20.86 -39.00 -1.09
N THR A 247 -20.31 -39.74 -2.04
CA THR A 247 -19.63 -39.28 -3.26
C THR A 247 -20.53 -38.47 -4.20
N ASP A 248 -21.69 -38.00 -3.73
CA ASP A 248 -22.78 -37.41 -4.49
C ASP A 248 -23.12 -35.97 -4.10
N GLU A 249 -22.39 -35.32 -3.18
CA GLU A 249 -22.76 -33.93 -2.80
C GLU A 249 -22.54 -32.91 -3.94
N PHE A 250 -21.70 -33.24 -4.94
CA PHE A 250 -21.52 -32.43 -6.15
C PHE A 250 -21.33 -33.35 -7.37
N GLN A 251 -22.36 -33.47 -8.20
CA GLN A 251 -22.23 -34.16 -9.49
C GLN A 251 -21.36 -33.34 -10.45
N TYR A 252 -20.47 -34.02 -11.19
CA TYR A 252 -19.75 -33.40 -12.30
C TYR A 252 -20.74 -32.90 -13.36
N ILE A 253 -20.38 -31.84 -14.08
CA ILE A 253 -21.24 -31.26 -15.12
C ILE A 253 -21.62 -32.31 -16.17
N GLU A 254 -20.69 -33.21 -16.51
CA GLU A 254 -20.89 -34.34 -17.42
C GLU A 254 -21.93 -35.37 -16.93
N LYS A 255 -22.29 -35.34 -15.64
CA LYS A 255 -23.30 -36.22 -15.02
C LYS A 255 -24.66 -35.54 -14.86
N LEU A 256 -24.78 -34.24 -15.15
CA LEU A 256 -26.05 -33.51 -15.07
C LEU A 256 -26.92 -33.79 -16.31
N GLY A 257 -28.22 -34.01 -16.09
CA GLY A 257 -29.19 -34.14 -17.16
C GLY A 257 -29.44 -32.81 -17.89
N LYS A 258 -29.96 -32.87 -19.13
CA LYS A 258 -30.34 -31.67 -19.90
C LYS A 258 -31.35 -30.80 -19.15
N GLU A 259 -32.25 -31.42 -18.38
CA GLU A 259 -33.28 -30.70 -17.61
C GLU A 259 -32.67 -29.91 -16.45
N ASP A 260 -31.68 -30.47 -15.75
CA ASP A 260 -30.97 -29.80 -14.66
C ASP A 260 -30.12 -28.63 -15.16
N LEU A 261 -29.46 -28.81 -16.32
CA LEU A 261 -28.69 -27.75 -16.98
C LEU A 261 -29.59 -26.58 -17.42
N LEU A 262 -30.79 -26.88 -17.91
CA LEU A 262 -31.78 -25.86 -18.29
C LEU A 262 -32.39 -25.17 -17.06
N ALA A 263 -32.60 -25.87 -15.95
CA ALA A 263 -33.13 -25.30 -14.72
C ALA A 263 -32.18 -24.26 -14.07
N GLY A 264 -30.87 -24.45 -14.28
CA GLY A 264 -29.80 -23.56 -13.85
C GLY A 264 -29.42 -22.44 -14.83
N ALA A 265 -29.95 -22.46 -16.06
CA ALA A 265 -29.62 -21.48 -17.10
C ALA A 265 -29.95 -20.04 -16.64
N GLY A 266 -28.95 -19.16 -16.67
CA GLY A 266 -29.07 -17.75 -16.26
C GLY A 266 -29.05 -17.49 -14.75
N LYS A 267 -28.97 -18.54 -13.91
CA LYS A 267 -28.97 -18.41 -12.43
C LYS A 267 -27.59 -18.59 -11.79
N GLY A 268 -26.59 -19.04 -12.56
CA GLY A 268 -25.23 -19.22 -12.06
C GLY A 268 -24.25 -19.63 -13.16
N VAL A 269 -22.97 -19.69 -12.81
CA VAL A 269 -21.90 -20.24 -13.64
C VAL A 269 -21.59 -21.64 -13.13
N LEU A 270 -21.68 -22.65 -14.00
CA LEU A 270 -21.30 -24.02 -13.69
C LEU A 270 -19.78 -24.16 -13.90
N ILE A 271 -19.08 -24.64 -12.88
CA ILE A 271 -17.63 -24.83 -12.92
C ILE A 271 -17.36 -26.31 -12.67
N ASP A 272 -16.69 -26.96 -13.63
CA ASP A 272 -16.21 -28.32 -13.44
C ASP A 272 -14.99 -28.31 -12.50
N LEU A 273 -15.06 -29.10 -11.43
CA LEU A 273 -13.97 -29.27 -10.46
C LEU A 273 -12.71 -29.86 -11.10
N GLY A 274 -12.82 -30.49 -12.28
CA GLY A 274 -11.69 -30.99 -13.08
C GLY A 274 -10.94 -29.92 -13.88
N CYS A 275 -11.58 -28.79 -14.20
CA CYS A 275 -10.96 -27.71 -14.97
C CYS A 275 -10.19 -26.75 -14.05
N ARG A 276 -8.91 -27.04 -13.82
CA ARG A 276 -8.03 -26.20 -12.99
C ARG A 276 -7.66 -24.85 -13.62
N ASP A 277 -7.80 -24.72 -14.94
CA ASP A 277 -7.38 -23.53 -15.68
C ASP A 277 -8.54 -22.95 -16.49
N LEU A 278 -9.39 -22.15 -15.85
CA LEU A 278 -10.47 -21.39 -16.49
C LEU A 278 -10.10 -19.93 -16.80
N LEU A 279 -8.85 -19.54 -16.55
CA LEU A 279 -8.32 -18.21 -16.84
C LEU A 279 -6.90 -18.35 -17.42
N CYS A 280 -6.84 -18.58 -18.74
CA CYS A 280 -5.66 -18.23 -19.54
C CYS A 280 -5.74 -16.76 -19.95
#